data_AF-A0A920KE42-F1
#
_entry.id   AF-A0A920KE42-F1
#
_cell.length_a   1.000
_cell.length_b   1.000
_cell.length_c   1.000
_cell.angle_alpha   90.00
_cell.angle_beta   90.00
_cell.angle_gamma   90.00
#
_symmetry.space_group_name_H-M   'P 1'
#
loop_
_entity.id
_entity.type
_entity.pdbx_description
1 polymer ?
#
loop_
_entity_poly.entity_id
_entity_poly.type
_entity_poly.pdbx_seq_one_letter_code
_entity_poly.pdbx_strand_id
1 'polypeptide(L)'
;MKVFFLNKPYKKFKVIEKGEEKVFEIKTTDAISIDNVNWCTPFNEFDEVLLDYRIYQYGLDMQFTATDIIDVSVKDDILKMSPDYHYEDFYNYISEIKEIMKTFSCE
;
A
#
# COMPACT_ATOMS: atom_id res chain seq x y z
N MET A 1 -16.07 -18.27 -12.47
CA MET A 1 -15.90 -18.79 -11.09
C MET A 1 -15.47 -17.62 -10.22
N LYS A 2 -16.19 -17.28 -9.15
CA LYS A 2 -15.74 -16.22 -8.23
C LYS A 2 -14.56 -16.75 -7.41
N VAL A 3 -13.45 -16.01 -7.44
CA VAL A 3 -12.25 -16.31 -6.64
C VAL A 3 -12.24 -15.42 -5.41
N PHE A 4 -11.78 -15.96 -4.29
CA PHE A 4 -11.82 -15.31 -2.98
C PHE A 4 -10.42 -15.21 -2.37
N PHE A 5 -10.17 -14.11 -1.67
CA PHE A 5 -8.98 -13.87 -0.86
C PHE A 5 -9.46 -13.25 0.45
N LEU A 6 -9.07 -13.84 1.59
CA LEU A 6 -9.56 -13.42 2.92
C LEU A 6 -11.10 -13.24 2.97
N ASN A 7 -11.83 -14.21 2.42
CA ASN A 7 -13.30 -14.23 2.33
C ASN A 7 -13.94 -13.08 1.53
N LYS A 8 -13.16 -12.22 0.87
CA LYS A 8 -13.68 -11.19 -0.04
C LYS A 8 -13.45 -11.64 -1.49
N PRO A 9 -14.39 -11.36 -2.42
CA PRO A 9 -14.14 -11.57 -3.84
C PRO A 9 -12.99 -10.67 -4.29
N TYR A 10 -12.13 -11.15 -5.19
CA TYR A 10 -11.02 -10.34 -5.69
C TYR A 10 -10.89 -10.42 -7.21
N LYS A 11 -10.28 -9.38 -7.79
CA LYS A 11 -9.83 -9.30 -9.18
C LYS A 11 -8.31 -9.42 -9.21
N LYS A 12 -7.77 -10.08 -10.23
CA LYS A 12 -6.33 -10.17 -10.45
C LYS A 12 -5.96 -9.41 -11.71
N PHE A 13 -4.96 -8.54 -11.60
CA PHE A 13 -4.39 -7.79 -12.71
C PHE A 13 -2.94 -8.20 -12.93
N LYS A 14 -2.51 -8.24 -14.19
CA LYS A 14 -1.10 -8.30 -14.54
C LYS A 14 -0.67 -6.89 -14.91
N VAL A 15 0.29 -6.35 -14.18
CA VAL A 15 0.86 -5.03 -14.42
C VAL A 15 2.27 -5.21 -14.95
N ILE A 16 2.59 -4.47 -16.00
CA ILE A 16 3.90 -4.48 -16.64
C ILE A 16 4.55 -3.14 -16.34
N GLU A 17 5.69 -3.17 -15.66
CA GLU A 17 6.46 -1.95 -15.43
C GLU A 17 7.11 -1.49 -16.75
N LYS A 18 6.89 -0.21 -17.08
CA LYS A 18 7.34 0.37 -18.33
C LYS A 18 8.87 0.46 -18.35
N GLY A 19 9.51 -0.36 -19.17
CA GLY A 19 10.96 -0.32 -19.41
C GLY A 19 11.78 -1.45 -18.78
N GLU A 20 11.18 -2.29 -17.93
CA GLU A 20 11.92 -3.39 -17.25
C GLU A 20 11.42 -4.81 -17.57
N GLU A 21 10.41 -4.96 -18.45
CA GLU A 21 9.73 -6.26 -18.76
C GLU A 21 9.25 -7.05 -17.52
N LYS A 22 9.30 -6.46 -16.32
CA LYS A 22 8.83 -7.07 -15.08
C LYS A 22 7.31 -7.13 -15.08
N VAL A 23 6.78 -8.33 -14.85
CA VAL A 23 5.35 -8.60 -14.73
C VAL A 23 5.03 -8.84 -13.26
N PHE A 24 4.14 -8.01 -12.72
CA PHE A 24 3.62 -8.12 -11.37
C PHE A 24 2.17 -8.57 -11.40
N GLU A 25 1.78 -9.40 -10.43
CA GLU A 25 0.37 -9.70 -10.19
C GLU A 25 -0.14 -8.82 -9.06
N ILE A 26 -1.26 -8.13 -9.29
CA ILE A 26 -1.96 -7.35 -8.27
C ILE A 26 -3.30 -8.02 -8.00
N LYS A 27 -3.66 -8.19 -6.71
CA LYS A 27 -5.01 -8.58 -6.29
C LYS A 27 -5.72 -7.36 -5.72
N THR A 28 -6.96 -7.11 -6.16
CA THR A 28 -7.79 -6.01 -5.64
C THR A 28 -9.20 -6.49 -5.28
N THR A 29 -9.91 -5.73 -4.46
CA THR A 29 -11.33 -5.98 -4.14
C THR A 29 -12.16 -4.70 -4.13
N ASP A 30 -13.36 -4.78 -4.69
CA ASP A 30 -14.42 -3.75 -4.61
C ASP A 30 -15.43 -4.06 -3.48
N ALA A 31 -15.20 -5.11 -2.68
CA ALA A 31 -16.08 -5.51 -1.58
C ALA A 31 -15.82 -4.76 -0.27
N ILE A 32 -14.93 -3.77 -0.28
CA ILE A 32 -14.59 -2.91 0.85
C ILE A 32 -14.81 -1.47 0.41
N SER A 33 -15.75 -0.77 1.06
CA SER A 33 -16.17 0.58 0.69
C SER A 33 -15.31 1.64 1.38
N ILE A 34 -14.06 1.78 0.93
CA ILE A 34 -13.18 2.88 1.33
C ILE A 34 -12.74 3.60 0.06
N ASP A 35 -12.97 4.92 0.01
CA ASP A 35 -12.67 5.73 -1.16
C ASP A 35 -11.21 6.17 -1.19
N ASN A 36 -10.64 6.26 -2.40
CA ASN A 36 -9.30 6.82 -2.65
C ASN A 36 -8.18 6.20 -1.78
N VAL A 37 -8.27 4.91 -1.45
CA VAL A 37 -7.31 4.23 -0.55
C VAL A 37 -5.88 4.20 -1.06
N ASN A 38 -5.70 4.28 -2.38
CA ASN A 38 -4.41 4.11 -3.05
C ASN A 38 -3.72 5.44 -3.37
N TRP A 39 -4.21 6.56 -2.82
CA TRP A 39 -3.80 7.94 -3.15
C TRP A 39 -2.30 8.22 -3.08
N CYS A 40 -1.56 7.50 -2.23
CA CYS A 40 -0.12 7.66 -2.05
C CYS A 40 0.73 6.55 -2.71
N THR A 41 0.12 5.70 -3.54
CA THR A 41 0.82 4.59 -4.21
C THR A 41 0.96 4.85 -5.71
N PRO A 42 1.88 4.14 -6.40
CA PRO A 42 1.94 4.13 -7.87
C PRO A 42 0.68 3.56 -8.54
N PHE A 43 -0.22 2.95 -7.76
CA PHE A 43 -1.47 2.33 -8.21
C PHE A 43 -2.69 3.21 -7.92
N ASN A 44 -2.51 4.53 -7.82
CA ASN A 44 -3.59 5.49 -7.52
C ASN A 44 -4.75 5.48 -8.52
N GLU A 45 -4.58 4.87 -9.71
CA GLU A 45 -5.65 4.68 -10.70
C GLU A 45 -6.62 3.54 -10.34
N PHE A 46 -6.27 2.67 -9.39
CA PHE A 46 -7.18 1.64 -8.89
C PHE A 46 -8.10 2.22 -7.83
N ASP A 47 -9.41 2.23 -8.11
CA ASP A 47 -10.44 2.56 -7.12
C ASP A 47 -10.62 1.44 -6.09
N GLU A 48 -10.27 0.20 -6.45
CA GLU A 48 -10.39 -0.96 -5.56
C GLU A 48 -9.30 -1.02 -4.48
N VAL A 49 -9.61 -1.64 -3.34
CA VAL A 49 -8.63 -1.89 -2.28
C VAL A 49 -7.60 -2.92 -2.74
N LEU A 50 -6.31 -2.57 -2.66
CA LEU A 50 -5.21 -3.49 -2.96
C LEU A 50 -5.05 -4.52 -1.83
N LEU A 51 -5.01 -5.80 -2.19
CA LEU A 51 -4.89 -6.94 -1.26
C LEU A 51 -3.54 -7.65 -1.34
N ASP A 52 -2.89 -7.60 -2.51
CA ASP A 52 -1.58 -8.20 -2.75
C ASP A 52 -0.93 -7.41 -3.89
N TYR A 53 0.17 -6.73 -3.60
CA TYR A 53 0.84 -5.86 -4.57
C TYR A 53 2.33 -5.73 -4.24
N ARG A 54 3.11 -5.32 -5.25
CA ARG A 54 4.56 -5.12 -5.14
C ARG A 54 4.92 -3.73 -5.64
N ILE A 55 5.79 -3.04 -4.92
CA ILE A 55 6.31 -1.72 -5.31
C ILE A 55 7.84 -1.75 -5.25
N TYR A 56 8.47 -1.06 -6.20
CA TYR A 56 9.89 -0.76 -6.13
C TYR A 56 10.07 0.72 -5.80
N GLN A 57 10.58 1.01 -4.60
CA GLN A 57 10.77 2.40 -4.16
C GLN A 57 12.00 2.51 -3.27
N TYR A 58 12.76 3.59 -3.45
CA TYR A 58 13.98 3.87 -2.69
C TYR A 58 15.04 2.75 -2.76
N GLY A 59 15.09 2.00 -3.86
CA GLY A 59 16.00 0.86 -4.02
C GLY A 59 15.54 -0.42 -3.33
N LEU A 60 14.36 -0.42 -2.70
CA LEU A 60 13.77 -1.60 -2.09
C LEU A 60 12.65 -2.16 -2.95
N ASP A 61 12.66 -3.48 -3.06
CA ASP A 61 11.61 -4.25 -3.68
C ASP A 61 10.70 -4.83 -2.59
N MET A 62 9.49 -4.27 -2.48
CA MET A 62 8.59 -4.52 -1.35
C MET A 62 7.31 -5.19 -1.83
N GLN A 63 7.00 -6.37 -1.27
CA GLN A 63 5.72 -7.05 -1.46
C GLN A 63 4.84 -6.87 -0.23
N PHE A 64 3.62 -6.39 -0.45
CA PHE A 64 2.60 -6.20 0.56
C PHE A 64 1.44 -7.15 0.29
N THR A 65 1.11 -7.99 1.28
CA THR A 65 0.00 -8.93 1.19
C THR A 65 -0.87 -8.78 2.44
N ALA A 66 -2.14 -8.49 2.26
CA ALA A 66 -3.11 -8.44 3.34
C ALA A 66 -3.17 -9.81 4.04
N THR A 67 -3.12 -9.79 5.36
CA THR A 67 -3.13 -11.01 6.19
C THR A 67 -4.48 -11.25 6.86
N ASP A 68 -5.28 -10.19 7.05
CA ASP A 68 -6.62 -10.27 7.63
C ASP A 68 -7.51 -9.11 7.14
N ILE A 69 -8.83 -9.31 7.14
CA ILE A 69 -9.84 -8.28 6.86
C ILE A 69 -10.94 -8.39 7.92
N ILE A 70 -11.01 -7.38 8.78
CA ILE A 70 -11.99 -7.31 9.86
C ILE A 70 -13.05 -6.24 9.58
N ASP A 71 -14.32 -6.64 9.66
CA ASP A 71 -15.44 -5.71 9.59
C ASP A 71 -15.72 -5.19 11.02
N VAL A 72 -15.26 -3.97 11.31
CA VAL A 72 -15.44 -3.32 12.60
C VAL A 72 -16.07 -1.95 12.44
N SER A 73 -16.96 -1.59 13.36
CA SER A 73 -17.43 -0.20 13.46
C SER A 73 -16.32 0.65 14.05
N VAL A 74 -15.91 1.65 13.29
CA VAL A 74 -14.84 2.57 13.67
C VAL A 74 -15.48 3.85 14.21
N LYS A 75 -14.97 4.36 15.34
CA LYS A 75 -15.42 5.65 15.88
C LYS A 75 -14.82 6.79 15.06
N ASP A 76 -15.57 7.88 14.90
CA ASP A 76 -15.13 9.07 14.16
C ASP A 76 -13.83 9.70 14.72
N ASP A 77 -13.52 9.44 15.99
CA ASP A 77 -12.33 9.96 16.64
C ASP A 77 -11.06 9.14 16.40
N ILE A 78 -11.11 8.01 15.68
CA ILE A 78 -9.92 7.20 15.38
C ILE A 78 -8.87 7.97 14.57
N LEU A 79 -9.32 8.94 13.76
CA LEU A 79 -8.45 9.77 12.94
C LEU A 79 -8.00 11.04 13.67
N LYS A 80 -8.35 11.21 14.95
CA LYS A 80 -7.82 12.33 15.73
C LYS A 80 -6.33 12.15 15.91
N MET A 81 -5.60 13.14 15.42
CA MET A 81 -4.18 13.25 15.60
C MET A 81 -3.85 13.25 17.10
N SER A 82 -2.82 12.50 17.48
CA SER A 82 -2.40 12.41 18.87
C SER A 82 -1.94 13.79 19.38
N PRO A 83 -2.19 14.15 20.65
CA PRO A 83 -1.79 15.46 21.19
C PRO A 83 -0.27 15.71 21.19
N ASP A 84 0.53 14.65 21.12
CA ASP A 84 1.99 14.67 21.03
C ASP A 84 2.53 14.65 19.59
N TYR A 85 1.65 14.69 18.59
CA TYR A 85 2.06 14.83 17.20
C TYR A 85 2.77 16.16 16.98
N HIS A 86 3.97 16.10 16.41
CA HIS A 86 4.74 17.24 15.96
C HIS A 86 4.93 17.15 14.45
N TYR A 87 4.72 18.27 13.77
CA TYR A 87 4.99 18.37 12.34
C TYR A 87 6.51 18.46 12.13
N GLU A 88 7.05 17.57 11.30
CA GLU A 88 8.46 17.59 10.91
C GLU A 88 8.63 18.23 9.54
N ASP A 89 9.75 18.94 9.34
CA ASP A 89 10.06 19.51 8.03
C ASP A 89 10.29 18.40 6.99
N PHE A 90 9.80 18.61 5.77
CA PHE A 90 9.88 17.62 4.71
C PHE A 90 11.33 17.20 4.41
N TYR A 91 12.29 18.12 4.47
CA TYR A 91 13.70 17.79 4.22
C TYR A 91 14.29 16.91 5.31
N ASN A 92 13.94 17.17 6.57
CA ASN A 92 14.37 16.36 7.71
C ASN A 92 13.76 14.95 7.61
N TYR A 93 12.46 14.85 7.36
CA TYR A 93 11.77 13.57 7.14
C TYR A 93 12.43 12.74 6.03
N ILE A 94 12.69 13.34 4.86
CA ILE A 94 13.35 12.63 3.75
C ILE A 94 14.79 12.22 4.10
N SER A 95 15.51 13.03 4.89
CA SER A 95 16.86 12.68 5.34
C SER A 95 16.84 11.45 6.24
N GLU A 96 15.95 11.41 7.23
CA GLU A 96 15.79 10.29 8.15
C GLU A 96 15.39 9.00 7.42
N ILE A 97 14.42 9.08 6.51
CA ILE A 97 14.04 7.93 5.67
C ILE A 97 15.24 7.40 4.89
N LYS A 98 16.05 8.28 4.26
CA LYS A 98 17.25 7.84 3.54
C LYS A 98 18.27 7.18 4.45
N GLU A 99 18.45 7.66 5.67
CA GLU A 99 19.36 7.04 6.64
C GLU A 99 18.88 5.66 7.08
N ILE A 100 17.59 5.50 7.36
CA ILE A 100 16.99 4.19 7.68
C ILE A 100 17.22 3.22 6.52
N MET A 101 16.96 3.67 5.29
CA MET A 101 17.06 2.82 4.09
C MET A 101 18.49 2.36 3.78
N LYS A 102 19.52 3.14 4.15
CA LYS A 102 20.93 2.70 4.08
C LYS A 102 21.20 1.45 4.93
N THR A 103 20.42 1.21 5.98
CA THR A 103 20.55 0.01 6.82
C THR A 103 20.08 -1.25 6.10
N PHE A 104 19.20 -1.10 5.10
CA PHE A 104 18.60 -2.20 4.34
C PHE A 104 19.26 -2.42 2.97
N SER A 105 20.09 -1.50 2.50
CA SER A 105 20.95 -1.73 1.34
C SER A 105 22.13 -2.62 1.74
N CYS A 106 22.14 -3.87 1.28
CA CYS A 106 23.36 -4.68 1.25
C CYS A 106 24.30 -4.13 0.16
N GLU A 107 25.58 -3.97 0.48
CA GLU A 107 26.66 -3.74 -0.49
C GLU A 107 26.79 -4.91 -1.48
#